data_AF-A0A194XPI1-F1
#
_entry.id   AF-A0A194XPI1-F1
#
_cell.length_a   1.000
_cell.length_b   1.000
_cell.length_c   1.000
_cell.angle_alpha   90.00
_cell.angle_beta   90.00
_cell.angle_gamma   90.00
#
_symmetry.space_group_name_H-M   'P 1'
#
loop_
_entity.id
_entity.type
_entity.pdbx_description
1 polymer ?
#
loop_
_entity_poly.entity_id
_entity_poly.type
_entity_poly.pdbx_seq_one_letter_code
_entity_poly.pdbx_strand_id
1 'polypeptide(L)'
;MHTLTHTILSLLLFCLTTTNACMHYKATFPFNPTLPFEASISDNRITTCWISTTYAEHRALQIAVKAQKSEEAGFLPWEFECLRLGIEGYKAHANVGARTVTYIAHGQEFYFIPKEKEDVVGEKWVYDLKLWCGKPGKGGLIAP
;
A
#
# COMPACT_ATOMS: atom_id res chain seq x y z
N MET A 1 43.14 -26.99 -20.83
CA MET A 1 41.86 -27.36 -20.17
C MET A 1 41.32 -26.18 -19.34
N HIS A 2 41.11 -25.01 -19.95
CA HIS A 2 40.75 -23.77 -19.22
C HIS A 2 39.59 -23.00 -19.88
N THR A 3 38.66 -23.70 -20.53
CA THR A 3 37.56 -23.04 -21.26
C THR A 3 36.17 -23.52 -20.84
N LEU A 4 36.07 -24.50 -19.92
CA LEU A 4 34.78 -25.08 -19.52
C LEU A 4 34.21 -24.50 -18.21
N THR A 5 35.00 -23.75 -17.43
CA THR A 5 34.59 -23.23 -16.11
C THR A 5 33.95 -21.84 -16.15
N HIS A 6 34.20 -21.05 -17.20
CA HIS A 6 33.66 -19.69 -17.30
C HIS A 6 32.23 -19.61 -17.85
N THR A 7 31.77 -20.61 -18.61
CA THR A 7 30.41 -20.64 -19.15
C THR A 7 29.36 -21.03 -18.11
N ILE A 8 29.71 -21.86 -17.12
CA ILE A 8 28.79 -22.29 -16.07
C ILE A 8 28.56 -21.18 -15.03
N LEU A 9 29.59 -20.39 -14.71
CA LEU A 9 29.48 -19.27 -13.76
C LEU A 9 28.68 -18.09 -14.33
N SER A 10 28.73 -17.86 -15.65
CA SER A 10 27.93 -16.83 -16.32
C SER A 10 26.46 -17.22 -16.52
N LEU A 11 26.14 -18.52 -16.55
CA LEU A 11 24.75 -19.01 -16.60
C LEU A 11 24.08 -18.99 -15.21
N LEU A 12 24.86 -19.04 -14.13
CA LEU A 12 24.38 -18.90 -12.75
C LEU A 12 24.14 -17.44 -12.33
N LEU A 13 24.64 -16.46 -13.09
CA LEU A 13 24.42 -15.03 -12.86
C LEU A 13 23.21 -14.46 -13.62
N PHE A 14 22.61 -15.24 -14.52
CA PHE A 14 21.40 -14.87 -15.26
C PHE A 14 20.16 -15.43 -14.56
N CYS A 15 19.25 -14.53 -14.16
CA CYS A 15 17.83 -14.83 -13.88
C CYS A 15 17.44 -15.46 -12.53
N LEU A 16 18.02 -14.99 -11.42
CA LEU A 16 17.23 -14.82 -10.19
C LEU A 16 16.72 -13.37 -10.08
N THR A 17 16.27 -12.79 -11.19
CA THR A 17 15.26 -11.73 -11.15
C THR A 17 13.96 -12.40 -10.74
N THR A 18 13.89 -12.78 -9.47
CA THR A 18 12.61 -13.12 -8.87
C THR A 18 11.75 -11.87 -9.05
N THR A 19 10.79 -11.94 -9.96
CA THR A 19 9.62 -11.08 -9.91
C THR A 19 8.95 -11.45 -8.59
N ASN A 20 9.37 -10.78 -7.53
CA ASN A 20 8.69 -10.77 -6.25
C ASN A 20 7.92 -9.45 -6.23
N ALA A 21 6.64 -9.52 -5.87
CA ALA A 21 5.92 -8.31 -5.52
C ALA A 21 6.68 -7.68 -4.34
N CYS A 22 7.31 -6.53 -4.56
CA CYS A 22 8.01 -5.85 -3.48
C CYS A 22 6.99 -5.16 -2.60
N MET A 23 5.93 -4.57 -3.18
CA MET A 23 4.88 -3.96 -2.39
C MET A 23 3.61 -4.81 -2.41
N HIS A 24 3.04 -5.07 -1.23
CA HIS A 24 1.74 -5.73 -1.09
C HIS A 24 0.82 -4.86 -0.24
N TYR A 25 -0.27 -4.39 -0.83
CA TYR A 25 -1.38 -3.77 -0.11
C TYR A 25 -2.46 -4.82 0.17
N LYS A 26 -2.91 -4.89 1.42
CA LYS A 26 -4.07 -5.66 1.84
C LYS A 26 -5.00 -4.79 2.65
N ALA A 27 -6.30 -4.93 2.44
CA ALA A 27 -7.27 -4.30 3.32
C ALA A 27 -8.57 -5.07 3.45
N THR A 28 -9.27 -4.82 4.54
CA THR A 28 -10.63 -5.29 4.80
C THR A 28 -11.47 -4.13 5.27
N PHE A 29 -12.62 -3.95 4.62
CA PHE A 29 -13.60 -2.93 4.97
C PHE A 29 -14.92 -3.64 5.33
N PRO A 30 -15.25 -3.77 6.63
CA PRO A 30 -16.47 -4.46 7.06
C PRO A 30 -17.73 -3.67 6.66
N PHE A 31 -18.83 -4.38 6.38
CA PHE A 31 -20.12 -3.75 6.13
C PHE A 31 -20.69 -3.07 7.39
N ASN A 32 -20.35 -3.63 8.56
CA ASN A 32 -20.68 -3.03 9.84
C ASN A 32 -19.76 -1.82 10.12
N PRO A 33 -20.29 -0.58 10.18
CA PRO A 33 -19.49 0.63 10.34
C PRO A 33 -18.87 0.79 11.74
N THR A 34 -19.25 -0.06 12.70
CA THR A 34 -18.63 -0.09 14.04
C THR A 34 -17.38 -0.96 14.10
N LEU A 35 -17.15 -1.79 13.08
CA LEU A 35 -15.92 -2.57 12.95
C LEU A 35 -14.86 -1.74 12.23
N PRO A 36 -13.58 -1.93 12.55
CA PRO A 36 -12.51 -1.13 11.95
C PRO A 36 -12.30 -1.50 10.49
N PHE A 37 -12.04 -0.48 9.68
CA PHE A 37 -11.26 -0.66 8.46
C PHE A 37 -9.83 -1.01 8.86
N GLU A 38 -9.32 -2.09 8.29
CA GLU A 38 -7.95 -2.53 8.51
C GLU A 38 -7.21 -2.60 7.19
N ALA A 39 -6.02 -2.03 7.12
CA ALA A 39 -5.16 -2.17 5.97
C ALA A 39 -3.69 -2.23 6.37
N SER A 40 -2.89 -2.86 5.52
CA SER A 40 -1.44 -2.89 5.65
C SER A 40 -0.76 -2.81 4.29
N ILE A 41 0.42 -2.20 4.31
CA ILE A 41 1.35 -2.13 3.18
C ILE A 41 2.61 -2.83 3.64
N SER A 42 3.04 -3.82 2.86
CA SER A 42 4.34 -4.45 3.04
C SER A 42 5.28 -4.03 1.92
N ASP A 43 6.53 -3.75 2.26
CA ASP A 43 7.65 -3.57 1.34
C ASP A 43 8.67 -4.70 1.56
N ASN A 44 9.04 -5.43 0.51
CA ASN A 44 9.91 -6.59 0.54
C ASN A 44 9.50 -7.61 1.63
N ARG A 45 8.19 -7.82 1.79
CA ARG A 45 7.52 -8.69 2.79
C ARG A 45 7.58 -8.17 4.24
N ILE A 46 8.09 -6.97 4.48
CA ILE A 46 8.07 -6.32 5.79
C ILE A 46 6.89 -5.35 5.82
N THR A 47 5.98 -5.48 6.77
CA THR A 47 4.89 -4.49 6.96
C THR A 47 5.50 -3.14 7.35
N THR A 48 5.34 -2.14 6.49
CA THR A 48 5.89 -0.79 6.66
C THR A 48 4.86 0.22 7.10
N CYS A 49 3.60 0.05 6.70
CA CYS A 49 2.48 0.89 7.12
C CYS A 49 1.25 0.04 7.45
N TRP A 50 0.45 0.48 8.41
CA TRP A 50 -0.81 -0.14 8.81
C TRP A 50 -1.82 0.90 9.30
N ILE A 51 -3.09 0.53 9.28
CA ILE A 51 -4.19 1.31 9.85
C ILE A 51 -5.22 0.34 10.41
N SER A 52 -5.80 0.68 11.55
CA SER A 52 -6.99 0.04 12.11
C SER A 52 -7.83 1.14 12.75
N THR A 53 -8.91 1.55 12.09
CA THR A 53 -9.80 2.61 12.59
C THR A 53 -11.22 2.45 12.08
N THR A 54 -12.17 2.89 12.87
CA THR A 54 -13.60 2.86 12.53
C THR A 54 -14.03 4.13 11.79
N TYR A 55 -15.16 4.04 11.10
CA TYR A 55 -15.79 5.24 10.52
C TYR A 55 -16.14 6.30 11.59
N ALA A 56 -16.55 5.85 12.78
CA ALA A 56 -16.92 6.74 13.87
C ALA A 56 -15.72 7.56 14.38
N GLU A 57 -14.55 6.92 14.54
CA GLU A 57 -13.30 7.58 14.94
C GLU A 57 -12.85 8.59 13.89
N HIS A 58 -12.83 8.18 12.61
CA HIS A 58 -12.46 9.09 11.52
C HIS A 58 -13.41 10.29 11.42
N ARG A 59 -14.71 10.06 11.59
CA ARG A 59 -15.73 11.13 11.62
C ARG A 59 -15.53 12.07 12.81
N ALA A 60 -15.19 11.55 13.99
CA ALA A 60 -14.90 12.39 15.15
C ALA A 60 -13.68 13.29 14.91
N LEU A 61 -12.62 12.75 14.30
CA LEU A 61 -11.44 13.52 13.89
C LEU A 61 -11.80 14.61 12.86
N GLN A 62 -12.61 14.27 11.86
CA GLN A 62 -13.08 15.23 10.86
C GLN A 62 -13.85 16.40 11.51
N ILE A 63 -14.73 16.12 12.47
CA ILE A 63 -15.49 17.14 13.20
C ILE A 63 -14.54 18.02 14.02
N ALA A 64 -13.60 17.41 14.76
CA ALA A 64 -12.65 18.14 15.57
C ALA A 64 -11.76 19.09 14.75
N VAL A 65 -11.26 18.63 13.60
CA VAL A 65 -10.43 19.46 12.71
C VAL A 65 -11.26 20.58 12.04
N LYS A 66 -12.50 20.28 11.61
CA LYS A 66 -13.41 21.30 11.05
C LYS A 66 -13.81 22.36 12.08
N ALA A 67 -13.94 21.99 13.36
CA ALA A 67 -14.21 22.95 14.42
C ALA A 67 -13.03 23.92 14.66
N GLN A 68 -11.80 23.53 14.29
CA GLN A 68 -10.59 24.33 14.47
C GLN A 68 -10.19 25.15 13.23
N LYS A 69 -10.66 24.79 12.03
CA LYS A 69 -10.36 25.48 10.77
C LYS A 69 -11.64 25.97 10.11
N SER A 70 -11.79 27.28 9.89
CA SER A 70 -12.94 27.86 9.21
C SER A 70 -13.07 27.33 7.78
N GLU A 71 -14.13 26.56 7.54
CA GLU A 71 -14.77 26.17 6.26
C GLU A 71 -13.99 25.52 5.11
N GLU A 72 -12.66 25.63 5.02
CA GLU A 72 -11.89 25.08 3.88
C GLU A 72 -11.38 23.64 4.07
N ALA A 73 -11.63 23.01 5.22
CA ALA A 73 -11.17 21.64 5.45
C ALA A 73 -11.99 20.64 4.61
N GLY A 74 -11.43 20.24 3.47
CA GLY A 74 -11.87 19.07 2.71
C GLY A 74 -11.94 17.80 3.57
N PHE A 75 -12.43 16.71 2.99
CA PHE A 75 -12.40 15.42 3.67
C PHE A 75 -10.96 15.03 4.03
N LEU A 76 -10.74 14.68 5.29
CA LEU A 76 -9.46 14.20 5.77
C LEU A 76 -9.20 12.82 5.18
N PRO A 77 -7.96 12.56 4.76
CA PRO A 77 -7.56 11.21 4.39
C PRO A 77 -7.56 10.30 5.63
N TRP A 78 -7.49 9.00 5.37
CA TRP A 78 -7.28 7.95 6.35
C TRP A 78 -5.77 7.73 6.46
N GLU A 79 -5.17 8.24 7.53
CA GLU A 79 -3.72 8.20 7.73
C GLU A 79 -3.28 6.84 8.28
N PHE A 80 -2.20 6.29 7.73
CA PHE A 80 -1.60 5.06 8.21
C PHE A 80 -0.51 5.39 9.23
N GLU A 81 -0.38 4.54 10.22
CA GLU A 81 0.83 4.45 11.01
C GLU A 81 1.92 3.78 10.18
N CYS A 82 3.12 4.34 10.17
CA CYS A 82 4.21 3.83 9.35
C CYS A 82 5.53 3.77 10.14
N LEU A 83 6.37 2.80 9.78
CA LEU A 83 7.74 2.70 10.27
C LEU A 83 8.51 3.98 9.89
N ARG A 84 9.24 4.54 10.85
CA ARG A 84 10.11 5.68 10.63
C ARG A 84 11.55 5.19 10.46
N LEU A 85 11.98 4.98 9.22
CA LEU A 85 13.36 4.62 8.88
C LEU A 85 14.01 5.75 8.08
N GLY A 86 15.13 6.29 8.58
CA GLY A 86 15.88 7.36 7.92
C GLY A 86 15.14 8.72 7.85
N ILE A 87 15.63 9.63 7.00
CA ILE A 87 15.13 11.01 6.88
C ILE A 87 13.78 11.05 6.12
N GLU A 88 13.59 10.18 5.12
CA GLU A 88 12.42 10.24 4.25
C GLU A 88 11.28 9.31 4.68
N GLY A 89 11.56 8.27 5.48
CA GLY A 89 10.58 7.40 6.13
C GLY A 89 9.58 6.71 5.19
N TYR A 90 8.65 5.96 5.76
CA TYR A 90 7.44 5.50 5.07
C TYR A 90 6.27 6.41 5.44
N LYS A 91 5.38 6.66 4.47
CA LYS A 91 4.11 7.36 4.69
C LYS A 91 3.03 6.71 3.86
N ALA A 92 1.82 6.61 4.37
CA ALA A 92 0.69 6.16 3.58
C ALA A 92 -0.59 6.85 4.04
N HIS A 93 -1.45 7.12 3.08
CA HIS A 93 -2.79 7.58 3.35
C HIS A 93 -3.76 7.06 2.30
N ALA A 94 -5.02 6.90 2.68
CA ALA A 94 -6.09 6.55 1.76
C ALA A 94 -7.12 7.70 1.66
N ASN A 95 -7.66 7.90 0.48
CA ASN A 95 -8.74 8.86 0.29
C ASN A 95 -10.07 8.32 0.84
N VAL A 96 -11.12 9.13 0.74
CA VAL A 96 -12.48 8.79 1.19
C VAL A 96 -12.91 7.42 0.63
N GLY A 97 -13.40 6.57 1.53
CA GLY A 97 -13.84 5.21 1.21
C GLY A 97 -12.72 4.23 0.89
N ALA A 98 -11.46 4.57 1.21
CA ALA A 98 -10.28 3.73 0.98
C ALA A 98 -10.08 3.29 -0.49
N ARG A 99 -10.70 3.99 -1.45
CA ARG A 99 -10.71 3.60 -2.87
C ARG A 99 -9.40 3.85 -3.59
N THR A 100 -8.58 4.74 -3.06
CA THR A 100 -7.30 5.10 -3.66
C THR A 100 -6.30 5.31 -2.54
N VAL A 101 -5.09 4.80 -2.70
CA VAL A 101 -4.04 4.83 -1.69
C VAL A 101 -2.81 5.49 -2.28
N THR A 102 -2.23 6.39 -1.51
CA THR A 102 -0.90 6.95 -1.76
C THR A 102 0.06 6.36 -0.75
N TYR A 103 1.18 5.83 -1.23
CA TYR A 103 2.26 5.27 -0.42
C TYR A 103 3.58 5.91 -0.82
N ILE A 104 4.34 6.39 0.14
CA ILE A 104 5.69 6.91 -0.05
C ILE A 104 6.65 5.94 0.61
N ALA A 105 7.57 5.40 -0.19
CA ALA A 105 8.65 4.54 0.26
C ALA A 105 9.96 5.01 -0.35
N HIS A 106 10.98 5.18 0.50
CA HIS A 106 12.31 5.59 0.05
C HIS A 106 12.31 6.86 -0.82
N GLY A 107 11.47 7.84 -0.47
CA GLY A 107 11.33 9.10 -1.21
C GLY A 107 10.53 9.00 -2.52
N GLN A 108 10.09 7.80 -2.92
CA GLN A 108 9.26 7.59 -4.11
C GLN A 108 7.78 7.46 -3.73
N GLU A 109 6.93 8.21 -4.44
CA GLU A 109 5.48 8.15 -4.30
C GLU A 109 4.87 7.11 -5.26
N PHE A 110 3.94 6.31 -4.73
CA PHE A 110 3.16 5.32 -5.44
C PHE A 110 1.68 5.60 -5.21
N TYR A 111 0.93 5.79 -6.29
CA TYR A 111 -0.51 5.95 -6.27
C TYR A 111 -1.17 4.74 -6.91
N PHE A 112 -2.14 4.14 -6.22
CA PHE A 112 -2.83 2.97 -6.74
C PHE A 112 -4.29 2.87 -6.29
N ILE A 113 -5.07 2.14 -7.10
CA ILE A 113 -6.47 1.81 -6.86
C ILE A 113 -6.51 0.31 -6.59
N PRO A 114 -6.69 -0.13 -5.32
CA PRO A 114 -6.75 -1.55 -5.02
C PRO A 114 -8.01 -2.18 -5.64
N LYS A 115 -7.89 -3.42 -6.13
CA LYS A 115 -9.05 -4.15 -6.65
C LYS A 115 -9.94 -4.58 -5.50
N GLU A 116 -11.20 -4.16 -5.57
CA GLU A 116 -12.24 -4.52 -4.63
C GLU A 116 -12.81 -5.91 -4.94
N LYS A 117 -13.01 -6.73 -3.90
CA LYS A 117 -13.77 -7.96 -3.95
C LYS A 117 -14.76 -7.99 -2.80
N GLU A 118 -16.03 -8.23 -3.10
CA GLU A 118 -17.05 -8.45 -2.10
C GLU A 118 -16.92 -9.87 -1.50
N ASP A 119 -16.88 -9.96 -0.18
CA ASP A 119 -17.00 -11.20 0.59
C ASP A 119 -18.31 -11.13 1.38
N VAL A 120 -19.39 -11.58 0.75
CA VAL A 120 -20.74 -11.55 1.32
C VAL A 120 -20.84 -12.42 2.58
N VAL A 121 -20.15 -13.57 2.61
CA VAL A 121 -20.18 -14.49 3.75
C VAL A 121 -19.42 -13.89 4.94
N GLY A 122 -18.29 -13.22 4.67
CA GLY A 122 -17.52 -12.51 5.68
C GLY A 122 -18.03 -11.09 5.98
N GLU A 123 -19.14 -10.67 5.38
CA GLU A 123 -19.76 -9.34 5.49
C GLU A 123 -18.77 -8.17 5.35
N LYS A 124 -17.91 -8.24 4.32
CA LYS A 124 -16.84 -7.26 4.13
C LYS A 124 -16.42 -7.11 2.67
N TRP A 125 -15.81 -5.98 2.37
CA TRP A 125 -14.99 -5.78 1.17
C TRP A 125 -13.55 -6.18 1.47
N VAL A 126 -12.93 -6.93 0.57
CA VAL A 126 -11.53 -7.34 0.65
C VAL A 126 -10.77 -6.71 -0.51
N TYR A 127 -9.62 -6.14 -0.19
CA TYR A 127 -8.72 -5.50 -1.14
C TYR A 127 -7.38 -6.21 -1.10
N ASP A 128 -6.87 -6.62 -2.27
CA ASP A 128 -5.55 -7.23 -2.41
C ASP A 128 -4.88 -6.69 -3.69
N LEU A 129 -3.73 -6.04 -3.52
CA LEU A 129 -2.92 -5.55 -4.63
C LEU A 129 -1.44 -5.85 -4.39
N LYS A 130 -0.85 -6.56 -5.35
CA LYS A 130 0.59 -6.79 -5.43
C LYS A 130 1.17 -5.86 -6.49
N LEU A 131 2.09 -4.98 -6.11
CA LEU A 131 2.89 -4.19 -7.04
C LEU A 131 4.28 -4.82 -7.16
N TRP A 132 4.67 -5.07 -8.41
CA TRP A 132 5.97 -5.65 -8.74
C TRP A 132 7.05 -4.57 -8.69
N CYS A 133 8.24 -4.91 -8.20
CA CYS A 133 9.38 -4.02 -8.34
C CYS A 133 9.98 -4.20 -9.73
N GLY A 134 9.99 -3.12 -10.51
CA GLY A 134 10.53 -3.08 -11.86
C GLY A 134 10.49 -1.67 -12.43
N LYS A 135 11.24 -1.42 -13.51
CA LYS A 135 11.20 -0.12 -14.20
C LYS A 135 9.74 0.18 -14.61
N PRO A 136 9.21 1.39 -14.36
CA PRO A 136 7.86 1.74 -14.77
C PRO A 136 7.70 1.50 -16.27
N GLY A 137 6.67 0.75 -16.66
CA GLY A 137 6.28 0.61 -18.06
C GLY A 137 5.79 1.95 -18.61
N LYS A 138 5.70 2.06 -19.95
CA LYS A 138 5.04 3.21 -20.59
C LYS A 138 3.62 3.35 -20.03
N GLY A 139 3.33 4.45 -19.35
CA GLY A 139 2.01 4.73 -18.76
C GLY A 139 1.87 4.41 -17.25
N GLY A 140 2.97 4.17 -16.53
CA GLY A 140 2.94 4.01 -15.06
C GLY A 140 2.43 2.66 -14.57
N LEU A 141 2.03 1.76 -15.46
CA LEU A 141 1.72 0.38 -15.14
C LEU A 141 3.01 -0.44 -15.15
N ILE A 142 3.36 -1.03 -14.01
CA ILE A 142 4.45 -1.99 -13.90
C ILE A 142 3.92 -3.32 -14.44
N ALA A 143 4.38 -3.70 -15.64
CA ALA A 143 4.07 -4.99 -16.22
C ALA A 143 4.78 -6.13 -15.45
N PRO A 144 4.17 -7.33 -15.36
CA PRO A 144 4.77 -8.49 -14.72
C PRO A 144 6.09 -8.92 -15.36
#